data_AF-A0A7S1NAD1-F1
#
_entry.id   AF-A0A7S1NAD1-F1
#
_cell.length_a   1.000
_cell.length_b   1.000
_cell.length_c   1.000
_cell.angle_alpha   90.00
_cell.angle_beta   90.00
_cell.angle_gamma   90.00
#
_symmetry.space_group_name_H-M   'P 1'
#
loop_
_entity.id
_entity.type
_entity.pdbx_description
1 polymer ?
#
loop_
_entity_poly.entity_id
_entity_poly.type
_entity_poly.pdbx_seq_one_letter_code
_entity_poly.pdbx_strand_id
1 'polypeptide(L)'
;MLSDTVNFVQMFSILGDFHLEMGSLWDEVMGWFSILTLRMDMAAYALPIRNDWRFQQTVITTCLPLLLAFLVLVFLQRVIVVIWYFCLLFCIVLTAASAIILGLEDAQTVVDLGFSVDYWLLAIGIGGTVVCLVVALLVRFLVSTGRLCFKVVNKVQNSVGSTAGSGRSIRRNVVAVDGIMKKETRKTPWVSVTVKVVIAMLMLLVGLFFARVITTSVIDEYWEAYLSGLGSFVETLGLVLIIIAGLIFLYVAIILTRKGRKVLWKIKAFTSKYFTRILLLGVNIMYLPVMQNTVAVWNCQDVMCPAGTRFPVDASLFTVSNECVPCTDSFHKDTFYYVMVPTNVTPSASGVVVPPNATSFNVSTCPAALESRLCAASTQLVLANNYSIRCDDIWAFFWPASFLMVIVFGIGIPVLLFRLIRISTKYLMVFPIANAPESQDAKWLVILMQSTCITKSLFEHFEYKFRYWNMWVILQKLLIVSCNLFFTYRHFTAAGLIGITSIHFVQFFVLVLYRPFLANLEDLASGALACILTVDYGLALLISLEVINVSEHPWFTYVLLVFNGLGLLLSLLVIVFSLRSRNKVLDSLAPRKPKDSPKPGGEKGGDEEKAAA
;
A
#
# COMPACT_ATOMS: atom_id res chain seq x y z
N MET A 1 5.76 -0.38 18.27
CA MET A 1 6.12 -1.81 18.38
C MET A 1 5.95 -2.61 17.10
N LEU A 2 4.75 -3.08 16.74
CA LEU A 2 4.58 -3.79 15.46
C LEU A 2 5.06 -2.93 14.29
N SER A 3 4.79 -1.62 14.38
CA SER A 3 5.34 -0.61 13.48
C SER A 3 6.88 -0.62 13.42
N ASP A 4 7.58 -0.77 14.55
CA ASP A 4 9.04 -0.73 14.62
C ASP A 4 9.66 -2.02 14.11
N THR A 5 9.02 -3.17 14.39
CA THR A 5 9.41 -4.47 13.80
C THR A 5 9.25 -4.44 12.29
N VAL A 6 8.12 -3.93 11.79
CA VAL A 6 7.93 -3.81 10.34
C VAL A 6 8.91 -2.80 9.76
N ASN A 7 9.17 -1.67 10.44
CA ASN A 7 10.18 -0.72 10.00
C ASN A 7 11.56 -1.38 9.94
N PHE A 8 11.97 -2.15 10.95
CA PHE A 8 13.25 -2.87 10.95
C PHE A 8 13.33 -3.83 9.76
N VAL A 9 12.32 -4.66 9.57
CA VAL A 9 12.25 -5.60 8.42
C VAL A 9 12.32 -4.86 7.09
N GLN A 10 11.58 -3.75 6.96
CA GLN A 10 11.56 -2.94 5.73
C GLN A 10 12.87 -2.21 5.45
N MET A 11 13.58 -1.79 6.50
CA MET A 11 14.90 -1.19 6.33
C MET A 11 15.94 -2.27 6.05
N PHE A 12 15.82 -3.46 6.65
CA PHE A 12 16.72 -4.57 6.39
C PHE A 12 16.60 -5.06 4.94
N SER A 13 15.39 -5.21 4.42
CA SER A 13 15.15 -5.63 3.04
C SER A 13 15.76 -4.72 1.98
N ILE A 14 16.00 -3.43 2.28
CA ILE A 14 16.72 -2.53 1.37
C ILE A 14 18.16 -3.02 1.15
N LEU A 15 18.74 -3.80 2.08
CA LEU A 15 20.03 -4.43 1.85
C LEU A 15 20.02 -5.42 0.67
N GLY A 16 18.85 -5.93 0.30
CA GLY A 16 18.70 -6.82 -0.86
C GLY A 16 18.73 -6.04 -2.18
N ASP A 17 18.60 -4.72 -2.13
CA ASP A 17 18.69 -3.84 -3.30
C ASP A 17 20.16 -3.60 -3.68
N PHE A 18 21.10 -3.89 -2.78
CA PHE A 18 22.51 -3.83 -3.13
C PHE A 18 22.88 -5.07 -3.93
N HIS A 19 23.38 -4.87 -5.15
CA HIS A 19 24.04 -5.91 -5.95
C HIS A 19 25.39 -6.29 -5.34
N LEU A 20 25.39 -6.74 -4.09
CA LEU A 20 26.55 -7.29 -3.41
C LEU A 20 26.62 -8.76 -3.81
N GLU A 21 27.77 -9.21 -4.28
CA GLU A 21 28.04 -10.61 -4.60
C GLU A 21 28.15 -11.44 -3.31
N MET A 22 27.04 -11.61 -2.59
CA MET A 22 26.95 -12.25 -1.27
C MET A 22 26.70 -13.77 -1.35
N GLY A 23 26.63 -14.32 -2.55
CA GLY A 23 26.35 -15.73 -2.84
C GLY A 23 24.85 -16.10 -2.74
N SER A 24 24.51 -17.29 -3.21
CA SER A 24 23.10 -17.74 -3.39
C SER A 24 22.28 -17.80 -2.09
N LEU A 25 22.91 -18.10 -0.95
CA LEU A 25 22.23 -18.13 0.34
C LEU A 25 21.67 -16.74 0.72
N TRP A 26 22.38 -15.67 0.39
CA TRP A 26 21.92 -14.31 0.64
C TRP A 26 20.70 -13.99 -0.22
N ASP A 27 20.73 -14.37 -1.50
CA ASP A 27 19.61 -14.17 -2.42
C ASP A 27 18.35 -14.90 -1.95
N GLU A 28 18.48 -16.13 -1.43
CA GLU A 28 17.36 -16.87 -0.84
C GLU A 28 16.77 -16.17 0.38
N VAL A 29 17.64 -15.71 1.30
CA VAL A 29 17.21 -15.01 2.53
C VAL A 29 16.53 -13.69 2.17
N MET A 30 17.14 -12.89 1.32
CA MET A 30 16.58 -11.61 0.87
C MET A 30 15.31 -11.83 0.05
N GLY A 31 15.18 -12.96 -0.65
CA GLY A 31 13.95 -13.42 -1.27
C GLY A 31 12.77 -13.49 -0.30
N TRP A 32 12.95 -14.03 0.91
CA TRP A 32 11.90 -14.05 1.94
C TRP A 32 11.55 -12.65 2.46
N PHE A 33 12.56 -11.80 2.67
CA PHE A 33 12.35 -10.43 3.14
C PHE A 33 11.71 -9.53 2.08
N SER A 34 11.94 -9.81 0.80
CA SER A 34 11.36 -9.08 -0.33
C SER A 34 9.83 -9.12 -0.34
N ILE A 35 9.23 -10.22 0.15
CA ILE A 35 7.77 -10.36 0.29
C ILE A 35 7.22 -9.25 1.18
N LEU A 36 7.96 -8.88 2.22
CA LEU A 36 7.57 -7.86 3.21
C LEU A 36 7.79 -6.43 2.70
N THR A 37 8.60 -6.23 1.65
CA THR A 37 8.66 -4.99 0.86
C THR A 37 7.72 -4.98 -0.32
N LEU A 38 6.84 -5.99 -0.47
CA LEU A 38 5.97 -6.12 -1.63
C LEU A 38 6.77 -6.14 -2.95
N ARG A 39 8.02 -6.63 -2.90
CA ARG A 39 8.87 -6.85 -4.08
C ARG A 39 8.40 -8.13 -4.75
N MET A 40 7.64 -7.97 -5.84
CA MET A 40 6.99 -9.06 -6.55
C MET A 40 7.96 -9.82 -7.47
N ASP A 41 9.13 -9.24 -7.74
CA ASP A 41 10.26 -9.81 -8.48
C ASP A 41 10.86 -11.03 -7.77
N MET A 42 10.90 -11.00 -6.44
CA MET A 42 11.57 -12.00 -5.61
C MET A 42 10.62 -12.98 -4.91
N ALA A 43 9.36 -12.58 -4.68
CA ALA A 43 8.33 -13.37 -3.98
C ALA A 43 7.65 -14.47 -4.82
N ALA A 44 7.72 -14.38 -6.16
CA ALA A 44 6.80 -15.07 -7.06
C ALA A 44 7.48 -16.13 -7.93
N TYR A 45 8.03 -17.18 -7.32
CA TYR A 45 8.44 -18.40 -8.05
C TYR A 45 7.26 -19.13 -8.74
N ALA A 46 6.01 -18.71 -8.52
CA ALA A 46 4.81 -19.47 -8.91
C ALA A 46 3.85 -18.74 -9.90
N LEU A 47 4.09 -17.49 -10.30
CA LEU A 47 3.18 -16.75 -11.20
C LEU A 47 3.86 -16.32 -12.50
N PRO A 48 3.25 -16.56 -13.69
CA PRO A 48 3.84 -16.23 -15.00
C PRO A 48 3.90 -14.72 -15.32
N ILE A 49 3.47 -13.84 -14.41
CA ILE A 49 3.53 -12.37 -14.54
C ILE A 49 4.89 -11.86 -14.02
N ARG A 50 5.95 -12.63 -14.28
CA ARG A 50 7.19 -12.69 -13.51
C ARG A 50 7.96 -11.37 -13.44
N ASN A 51 7.94 -10.55 -14.50
CA ASN A 51 9.02 -9.57 -14.70
C ASN A 51 8.61 -8.21 -15.30
N ASP A 52 7.32 -7.92 -15.45
CA ASP A 52 6.94 -6.60 -15.96
C ASP A 52 6.98 -5.55 -14.84
N TRP A 53 8.06 -4.78 -14.80
CA TRP A 53 8.23 -3.65 -13.88
C TRP A 53 7.05 -2.66 -13.98
N ARG A 54 6.46 -2.47 -15.17
CA ARG A 54 5.31 -1.56 -15.36
C ARG A 54 4.09 -2.05 -14.60
N PHE A 55 3.86 -3.37 -14.61
CA PHE A 55 2.79 -3.99 -13.84
C PHE A 55 3.06 -3.87 -12.33
N GLN A 56 4.27 -4.18 -11.87
CA GLN A 56 4.63 -4.04 -10.46
C GLN A 56 4.48 -2.60 -9.97
N GLN A 57 5.00 -1.64 -10.74
CA GLN A 57 4.83 -0.22 -10.50
C GLN A 57 3.35 0.14 -10.39
N THR A 58 2.54 -0.23 -11.37
CA THR A 58 1.10 0.05 -11.38
C THR A 58 0.39 -0.55 -10.17
N VAL A 59 0.70 -1.80 -9.81
CA VAL A 59 0.08 -2.46 -8.65
C VAL A 59 0.48 -1.76 -7.34
N ILE A 60 1.77 -1.49 -7.15
CA ILE A 60 2.31 -0.98 -5.89
C ILE A 60 2.03 0.52 -5.73
N THR A 61 2.31 1.35 -6.74
CA THR A 61 2.16 2.81 -6.63
C THR A 61 0.74 3.28 -6.89
N THR A 62 -0.06 2.52 -7.64
CA THR A 62 -1.40 2.98 -8.05
C THR A 62 -2.51 2.14 -7.43
N CYS A 63 -2.58 0.84 -7.75
CA CYS A 63 -3.69 -0.01 -7.34
C CYS A 63 -3.78 -0.16 -5.81
N LEU A 64 -2.65 -0.35 -5.14
CA LEU A 64 -2.62 -0.60 -3.70
C LEU A 64 -2.99 0.66 -2.87
N PRO A 65 -2.43 1.86 -3.14
CA PRO A 65 -2.91 3.11 -2.53
C PRO A 65 -4.37 3.42 -2.84
N LEU A 66 -4.84 3.16 -4.06
CA LEU A 66 -6.26 3.32 -4.43
C LEU A 66 -7.15 2.34 -3.67
N LEU A 67 -6.73 1.07 -3.54
CA LEU A 67 -7.43 0.09 -2.72
C LEU A 67 -7.49 0.54 -1.26
N LEU A 68 -6.39 1.05 -0.72
CA LEU A 68 -6.37 1.58 0.64
C LEU A 68 -7.33 2.76 0.79
N ALA A 69 -7.27 3.74 -0.11
CA ALA A 69 -8.18 4.88 -0.13
C ALA A 69 -9.64 4.43 -0.27
N PHE A 70 -9.90 3.42 -1.10
CA PHE A 70 -11.21 2.82 -1.25
C PHE A 70 -11.70 2.22 0.07
N LEU A 71 -10.88 1.41 0.74
CA LEU A 71 -11.21 0.82 2.03
C LEU A 71 -11.48 1.93 3.06
N VAL A 72 -10.69 3.02 3.07
CA VAL A 72 -10.94 4.19 3.93
C VAL A 72 -12.32 4.77 3.68
N LEU A 73 -12.67 4.99 2.41
CA LEU A 73 -13.98 5.54 2.05
C LEU A 73 -15.10 4.57 2.46
N VAL A 74 -15.00 3.29 2.13
CA VAL A 74 -16.03 2.28 2.44
C VAL A 74 -16.27 2.15 3.94
N PHE A 75 -15.21 2.14 4.75
CA PHE A 75 -15.34 1.88 6.19
C PHE A 75 -15.57 3.15 7.02
N LEU A 76 -15.07 4.31 6.61
CA LEU A 76 -15.22 5.56 7.37
C LEU A 76 -16.36 6.44 6.87
N GLN A 77 -16.76 6.32 5.60
CA GLN A 77 -17.79 7.17 5.01
C GLN A 77 -19.11 6.44 4.82
N ARG A 78 -20.17 7.22 4.61
CA ARG A 78 -21.48 6.67 4.23
C ARG A 78 -21.39 6.18 2.79
N VAL A 79 -22.05 5.07 2.45
CA VAL A 79 -22.05 4.47 1.10
C VAL A 79 -22.34 5.50 -0.01
N ILE A 80 -23.27 6.43 0.21
CA ILE A 80 -23.59 7.48 -0.77
C ILE A 80 -22.40 8.41 -1.06
N VAL A 81 -21.59 8.71 -0.05
CA VAL A 81 -20.37 9.52 -0.19
C VAL A 81 -19.32 8.74 -0.96
N VAL A 82 -19.21 7.42 -0.73
CA VAL A 82 -18.31 6.54 -1.47
C VAL A 82 -18.69 6.50 -2.94
N ILE A 83 -19.94 6.19 -3.27
CA ILE A 83 -20.45 6.18 -4.65
C ILE A 83 -20.16 7.51 -5.33
N TRP A 84 -20.43 8.62 -4.64
CA TRP A 84 -20.16 9.95 -5.16
C TRP A 84 -18.67 10.19 -5.45
N TYR A 85 -17.75 9.83 -4.53
CA TYR A 85 -16.31 9.93 -4.77
C TYR A 85 -15.87 9.06 -5.95
N PHE A 86 -16.43 7.86 -6.13
CA PHE A 86 -16.13 7.02 -7.29
C PHE A 86 -16.60 7.63 -8.59
N CYS A 87 -17.84 8.11 -8.64
CA CYS A 87 -18.36 8.80 -9.83
C CYS A 87 -17.47 10.01 -10.16
N LEU A 88 -17.12 10.82 -9.16
CA LEU A 88 -16.24 11.97 -9.36
C LEU A 88 -14.86 11.57 -9.88
N LEU A 89 -14.19 10.61 -9.23
CA LEU A 89 -12.87 10.14 -9.64
C LEU A 89 -12.90 9.52 -11.04
N PHE A 90 -13.91 8.71 -11.34
CA PHE A 90 -14.09 8.12 -12.65
C PHE A 90 -14.23 9.19 -13.73
N CYS A 91 -15.06 10.21 -13.50
CA CYS A 91 -15.22 11.32 -14.44
C CYS A 91 -13.92 12.14 -14.60
N ILE A 92 -13.16 12.36 -13.53
CA ILE A 92 -11.84 13.02 -13.60
C ILE A 92 -10.86 12.18 -14.43
N VAL A 93 -10.80 10.86 -14.20
CA VAL A 93 -9.93 9.95 -14.95
C VAL A 93 -10.30 9.91 -16.43
N LEU A 94 -11.59 9.84 -16.77
CA LEU A 94 -12.05 9.90 -18.16
C LEU A 94 -11.63 11.22 -18.83
N THR A 95 -11.74 12.34 -18.10
CA THR A 95 -11.31 13.66 -18.59
C THR A 95 -9.81 13.68 -18.84
N ALA A 96 -9.01 13.17 -17.90
CA ALA A 96 -7.55 13.13 -18.01
C ALA A 96 -7.10 12.20 -19.14
N ALA A 97 -7.67 10.99 -19.23
CA ALA A 97 -7.36 10.03 -20.28
C ALA A 97 -7.68 10.59 -21.67
N SER A 98 -8.85 11.22 -21.83
CA SER A 98 -9.21 11.89 -23.08
C SER A 98 -8.25 13.03 -23.43
N ALA A 99 -7.88 13.88 -22.47
CA ALA A 99 -6.92 14.96 -22.70
C ALA A 99 -5.53 14.45 -23.12
N ILE A 100 -5.09 13.32 -22.56
CA ILE A 100 -3.83 12.67 -22.95
C ILE A 100 -3.92 12.11 -24.36
N ILE A 101 -5.02 11.42 -24.70
CA ILE A 101 -5.24 10.89 -26.05
C ILE A 101 -5.25 12.02 -27.09
N LEU A 102 -5.92 13.14 -26.79
CA LEU A 102 -5.95 14.33 -27.65
C LEU A 102 -4.59 15.02 -27.79
N GLY A 103 -3.67 14.82 -26.84
CA GLY A 103 -2.33 15.42 -26.85
C GLY A 103 -1.25 14.57 -27.53
N LEU A 104 -1.53 13.32 -27.87
CA LEU A 104 -0.60 12.44 -28.57
C LEU A 104 -0.75 12.65 -30.10
N GLU A 105 0.12 13.46 -30.69
CA GLU A 105 0.12 13.79 -32.12
C GLU A 105 0.26 12.57 -33.06
N ASP A 106 0.77 11.43 -32.57
CA ASP A 106 0.99 10.19 -33.33
C ASP A 106 -0.17 9.18 -33.27
N ALA A 107 -1.35 9.56 -32.80
CA ALA A 107 -2.52 8.67 -32.69
C ALA A 107 -3.18 8.28 -34.03
N GLN A 108 -2.43 8.24 -35.15
CA GLN A 108 -2.92 7.74 -36.44
C GLN A 108 -3.39 6.27 -36.36
N THR A 109 -2.98 5.49 -35.37
CA THR A 109 -3.49 4.13 -35.13
C THR A 109 -4.85 4.07 -34.41
N VAL A 110 -5.30 5.15 -33.77
CA VAL A 110 -6.65 5.22 -33.16
C VAL A 110 -7.71 5.65 -34.18
N VAL A 111 -7.27 6.25 -35.30
CA VAL A 111 -8.14 6.74 -36.39
C VAL A 111 -8.88 5.59 -37.10
N ASP A 112 -8.37 4.35 -37.04
CA ASP A 112 -9.00 3.18 -37.67
C ASP A 112 -10.22 2.62 -36.91
N LEU A 113 -10.52 3.10 -35.70
CA LEU A 113 -11.71 2.68 -34.93
C LEU A 113 -13.00 3.41 -35.31
N GLY A 114 -12.98 4.31 -36.31
CA GLY A 114 -14.18 4.82 -36.98
C GLY A 114 -15.12 5.71 -36.16
N PHE A 115 -14.80 6.00 -34.89
CA PHE A 115 -15.59 6.86 -34.03
C PHE A 115 -14.70 7.79 -33.20
N SER A 116 -15.19 9.02 -32.96
CA SER A 116 -14.59 10.05 -32.12
C SER A 116 -14.65 9.71 -30.61
N VAL A 117 -14.12 8.54 -30.25
CA VAL A 117 -14.10 8.01 -28.88
C VAL A 117 -13.49 9.03 -27.91
N ASP A 118 -12.47 9.74 -28.34
CA ASP A 118 -11.75 10.77 -27.60
C ASP A 118 -12.68 11.93 -27.18
N TYR A 119 -13.54 12.42 -28.07
CA TYR A 119 -14.51 13.49 -27.78
C TYR A 119 -15.63 13.04 -26.84
N TRP A 120 -16.10 11.80 -26.99
CA TRP A 120 -17.11 11.24 -26.09
C TRP A 120 -16.56 10.99 -24.69
N LEU A 121 -15.33 10.49 -24.57
CA LEU A 121 -14.64 10.34 -23.28
C LEU A 121 -14.46 11.71 -22.60
N LEU A 122 -14.12 12.76 -23.36
CA LEU A 122 -14.01 14.12 -22.84
C LEU A 122 -15.36 14.65 -22.35
N ALA A 123 -16.40 14.51 -23.17
CA ALA A 123 -17.74 15.02 -22.88
C ALA A 123 -18.35 14.33 -21.64
N ILE A 124 -18.21 12.99 -21.56
CA ILE A 124 -18.65 12.21 -20.40
C ILE A 124 -17.83 12.59 -19.16
N GLY A 125 -16.50 12.74 -19.30
CA GLY A 125 -15.60 13.13 -18.21
C GLY A 125 -15.94 14.51 -17.64
N ILE A 126 -15.99 15.54 -18.47
CA ILE A 126 -16.29 16.92 -18.05
C ILE A 126 -17.72 17.02 -17.54
N GLY A 127 -18.69 16.52 -18.32
CA GLY A 127 -20.11 16.57 -17.97
C GLY A 127 -20.39 15.85 -16.64
N GLY A 128 -19.84 14.64 -16.47
CA GLY A 128 -19.97 13.87 -15.23
C GLY A 128 -19.31 14.55 -14.03
N THR A 129 -18.14 15.19 -14.21
CA THR A 129 -17.46 15.94 -13.15
C THR A 129 -18.29 17.14 -12.69
N VAL A 130 -18.83 17.92 -13.64
CA VAL A 130 -19.70 19.07 -13.35
C VAL A 130 -20.97 18.62 -12.62
N VAL A 131 -21.63 17.56 -13.08
CA VAL A 131 -22.83 17.00 -12.41
C VAL A 131 -22.48 16.57 -10.99
N CYS A 132 -21.38 15.85 -10.78
CA CYS A 132 -20.95 15.42 -9.45
C CYS A 132 -20.69 16.61 -8.51
N LEU A 133 -20.04 17.67 -9.00
CA LEU A 133 -19.77 18.89 -8.23
C LEU A 133 -21.05 19.64 -7.87
N VAL A 134 -21.98 19.80 -8.82
CA VAL A 134 -23.29 20.46 -8.59
C VAL A 134 -24.10 19.70 -7.56
N VAL A 135 -24.19 18.36 -7.67
CA VAL A 135 -24.87 17.51 -6.68
C VAL A 135 -24.23 17.66 -5.30
N ALA A 136 -22.90 17.71 -5.20
CA ALA A 136 -22.22 17.90 -3.93
C ALA A 136 -22.49 19.27 -3.30
N LEU A 137 -22.50 20.33 -4.10
CA LEU A 137 -22.85 21.68 -3.65
C LEU A 137 -24.31 21.73 -3.18
N LEU A 138 -25.23 21.11 -3.90
CA LEU A 138 -26.65 21.01 -3.50
C LEU A 138 -26.83 20.23 -2.20
N VAL A 139 -26.21 19.06 -2.07
CA VAL A 139 -26.25 18.27 -0.82
C VAL A 139 -25.65 19.05 0.34
N ARG A 140 -24.51 19.73 0.12
CA ARG A 140 -23.87 20.55 1.15
C ARG A 140 -24.74 21.74 1.55
N PHE A 141 -25.39 22.39 0.58
CA PHE A 141 -26.34 23.47 0.80
C PHE A 141 -27.50 22.98 1.66
N LEU A 142 -28.20 21.92 1.24
CA LEU A 142 -29.34 21.30 1.94
C LEU A 142 -28.97 20.82 3.36
N VAL A 143 -27.79 20.23 3.53
CA VAL A 143 -27.30 19.81 4.85
C VAL A 143 -26.95 21.03 5.72
N SER A 144 -26.43 22.11 5.15
CA SER A 144 -26.12 23.33 5.92
C SER A 144 -27.39 24.03 6.39
N THR A 145 -28.43 24.11 5.55
CA THR A 145 -29.77 24.61 5.93
C THR A 145 -30.43 23.69 6.96
N GLY A 146 -30.29 22.37 6.84
CA GLY A 146 -30.77 21.41 7.84
C GLY A 146 -30.04 21.46 9.20
N ARG A 147 -28.75 21.82 9.21
CA ARG A 147 -27.97 21.97 10.46
C ARG A 147 -28.35 23.22 11.28
N LEU A 148 -28.98 24.22 10.69
CA LEU A 148 -29.58 25.32 11.46
C LEU A 148 -30.70 24.82 12.39
N CYS A 149 -31.48 23.80 11.99
CA CYS A 149 -32.47 23.17 12.87
C CYS A 149 -31.83 22.29 13.97
N PHE A 150 -30.68 21.65 13.69
CA PHE A 150 -30.03 20.75 14.66
C PHE A 150 -29.26 21.48 15.78
N LYS A 151 -28.92 22.77 15.60
CA LYS A 151 -28.36 23.62 16.67
C LYS A 151 -29.32 23.77 17.87
N VAL A 152 -30.62 23.60 17.67
CA VAL A 152 -31.63 23.63 18.74
C VAL A 152 -31.57 22.35 19.60
N VAL A 153 -31.24 21.20 19.02
CA VAL A 153 -31.18 19.91 19.72
C VAL A 153 -29.88 19.76 20.54
N ASN A 154 -28.74 20.27 20.04
CA ASN A 154 -27.49 20.26 20.80
C ASN A 154 -27.52 21.16 22.04
N LYS A 155 -28.42 22.15 22.09
CA LYS A 155 -28.64 22.99 23.28
C LYS A 155 -29.28 22.21 24.43
N VAL A 156 -30.04 21.15 24.13
CA VAL A 156 -30.65 20.25 25.13
C VAL A 156 -29.64 19.23 25.64
N GLN A 157 -28.73 18.74 24.81
CA GLN A 157 -27.76 17.71 25.21
C GLN A 157 -26.61 18.26 26.09
N ASN A 158 -26.29 19.54 25.96
CA ASN A 158 -25.34 20.22 26.85
C ASN A 158 -25.90 20.47 28.26
N SER A 159 -27.21 20.33 28.49
CA SER A 159 -27.81 20.41 29.84
C SER A 159 -27.67 19.12 30.66
N VAL A 160 -27.26 18.01 30.04
CA VAL A 160 -27.14 16.68 30.67
C VAL A 160 -25.67 16.33 31.00
N GLY A 161 -24.71 17.15 30.57
CA GLY A 161 -23.27 16.90 30.74
C GLY A 161 -22.68 17.24 32.12
N SER A 162 -23.46 17.80 33.04
CA SER A 162 -22.96 18.32 34.33
C SER A 162 -22.83 17.28 35.46
N THR A 163 -23.07 15.99 35.20
CA THR A 163 -22.93 14.91 36.21
C THR A 163 -21.98 13.81 35.76
N ALA A 164 -20.71 14.17 35.52
CA ALA A 164 -19.64 13.23 35.17
C ALA A 164 -18.52 13.24 36.22
N GLY A 165 -18.81 12.72 37.40
CA GLY A 165 -17.81 12.43 38.44
C GLY A 165 -18.14 11.14 39.15
N SER A 166 -17.62 10.00 38.68
CA SER A 166 -17.41 8.73 39.42
C SER A 166 -17.27 7.54 38.46
N GLY A 167 -16.37 6.61 38.79
CA GLY A 167 -16.10 5.34 38.07
C GLY A 167 -17.31 4.42 37.83
N ARG A 168 -18.52 4.76 38.31
CA ARG A 168 -19.79 4.14 37.85
C ARG A 168 -20.13 4.43 36.38
N SER A 169 -19.47 5.41 35.74
CA SER A 169 -19.65 5.79 34.33
C SER A 169 -19.36 4.66 33.33
N ILE A 170 -18.30 3.87 33.55
CA ILE A 170 -17.91 2.80 32.61
C ILE A 170 -18.94 1.67 32.58
N ARG A 171 -19.50 1.29 33.75
CA ARG A 171 -20.54 0.26 33.85
C ARG A 171 -21.86 0.72 33.21
N ARG A 172 -22.21 2.00 33.33
CA ARG A 172 -23.38 2.58 32.63
C ARG A 172 -23.19 2.58 31.11
N ASN A 173 -21.99 2.86 30.62
CA ASN A 173 -21.71 2.86 29.18
C ASN A 173 -21.82 1.45 28.58
N VAL A 174 -21.36 0.40 29.28
CA VAL A 174 -21.53 -0.99 28.82
C VAL A 174 -23.01 -1.38 28.75
N VAL A 175 -23.80 -1.04 29.78
CA VAL A 175 -25.25 -1.31 29.80
C VAL A 175 -26.00 -0.51 28.72
N ALA A 176 -25.60 0.74 28.48
CA ALA A 176 -26.17 1.58 27.43
C ALA A 176 -25.87 1.05 26.02
N VAL A 177 -24.63 0.60 25.77
CA VAL A 177 -24.23 0.00 24.48
C VAL A 177 -25.00 -1.29 24.23
N ASP A 178 -25.18 -2.13 25.24
CA ASP A 178 -25.94 -3.38 25.13
C ASP A 178 -27.43 -3.13 24.85
N GLY A 179 -27.99 -2.06 25.44
CA GLY A 179 -29.33 -1.57 25.14
C GLY A 179 -29.48 -1.06 23.70
N ILE A 180 -28.52 -0.27 23.22
CA ILE A 180 -28.48 0.23 21.83
C ILE A 180 -28.36 -0.94 20.85
N MET A 181 -27.46 -1.91 21.12
CA MET A 181 -27.31 -3.11 20.30
C MET A 181 -28.61 -3.91 20.24
N LYS A 182 -29.31 -4.11 21.37
CA LYS A 182 -30.61 -4.79 21.38
C LYS A 182 -31.68 -4.03 20.58
N LYS A 183 -31.66 -2.69 20.62
CA LYS A 183 -32.61 -1.84 19.87
C LYS A 183 -32.34 -1.87 18.36
N GLU A 184 -31.08 -1.72 17.94
CA GLU A 184 -30.69 -1.76 16.52
C GLU A 184 -30.87 -3.16 15.90
N THR A 185 -30.62 -4.23 16.64
CA THR A 185 -30.72 -5.60 16.10
C THR A 185 -32.15 -6.16 16.06
N ARG A 186 -33.13 -5.49 16.68
CA ARG A 186 -34.51 -5.99 16.81
C ARG A 186 -35.32 -5.89 15.51
N LYS A 187 -35.20 -4.80 14.78
CA LYS A 187 -35.93 -4.58 13.52
C LYS A 187 -35.02 -4.83 12.33
N THR A 188 -35.47 -5.61 11.36
CA THR A 188 -34.77 -5.77 10.09
C THR A 188 -34.97 -4.48 9.28
N PRO A 189 -33.89 -3.83 8.81
CA PRO A 189 -34.01 -2.62 8.02
C PRO A 189 -34.38 -2.97 6.57
N TRP A 190 -35.65 -3.34 6.32
CA TRP A 190 -36.13 -3.85 5.02
C TRP A 190 -35.74 -2.97 3.84
N VAL A 191 -35.88 -1.65 3.96
CA VAL A 191 -35.45 -0.70 2.90
C VAL A 191 -33.96 -0.85 2.58
N SER A 192 -33.09 -0.95 3.59
CA SER A 192 -31.66 -1.16 3.35
C SER A 192 -31.35 -2.54 2.77
N VAL A 193 -32.15 -3.56 3.09
CA VAL A 193 -31.99 -4.89 2.52
C VAL A 193 -32.38 -4.88 1.04
N THR A 194 -33.56 -4.35 0.71
CA THR A 194 -34.06 -4.27 -0.67
C THR A 194 -33.10 -3.50 -1.57
N VAL A 195 -32.62 -2.33 -1.14
CA VAL A 195 -31.64 -1.55 -1.92
C VAL A 195 -30.37 -2.35 -2.18
N LYS A 196 -29.85 -3.08 -1.19
CA LYS A 196 -28.63 -3.89 -1.37
C LYS A 196 -28.85 -5.09 -2.28
N VAL A 197 -30.02 -5.73 -2.23
CA VAL A 197 -30.39 -6.81 -3.14
C VAL A 197 -30.48 -6.30 -4.57
N VAL A 198 -31.12 -5.15 -4.80
CA VAL A 198 -31.22 -4.53 -6.13
C VAL A 198 -29.83 -4.20 -6.68
N ILE A 199 -28.96 -3.60 -5.86
CA ILE A 199 -27.56 -3.31 -6.25
C ILE A 199 -26.82 -4.61 -6.58
N ALA A 200 -26.91 -5.64 -5.73
CA ALA A 200 -26.24 -6.91 -5.95
C ALA A 200 -26.72 -7.62 -7.23
N MET A 201 -28.03 -7.60 -7.51
CA MET A 201 -28.59 -8.15 -8.74
C MET A 201 -28.10 -7.40 -9.97
N LEU A 202 -28.06 -6.07 -9.92
CA LEU A 202 -27.54 -5.26 -11.03
C LEU A 202 -26.05 -5.53 -11.26
N MET A 203 -25.24 -5.58 -10.20
CA MET A 203 -23.81 -5.92 -10.29
C MET A 203 -23.59 -7.35 -10.81
N LEU A 204 -24.43 -8.31 -10.40
CA LEU A 204 -24.35 -9.69 -10.87
C LEU A 204 -24.67 -9.78 -12.36
N LEU A 205 -25.73 -9.12 -12.83
CA LEU A 205 -26.11 -9.12 -14.26
C LEU A 205 -25.03 -8.47 -15.12
N VAL A 206 -24.52 -7.29 -14.72
CA VAL A 206 -23.42 -6.61 -15.41
C VAL A 206 -22.14 -7.45 -15.37
N GLY A 207 -21.84 -8.07 -14.22
CA GLY A 207 -20.66 -8.93 -14.07
C GLY A 207 -20.73 -10.20 -14.93
N LEU A 208 -21.88 -10.86 -15.01
CA LEU A 208 -22.11 -12.03 -15.86
C LEU A 208 -22.05 -11.69 -17.35
N PHE A 209 -22.49 -10.49 -17.73
CA PHE A 209 -22.34 -9.96 -19.09
C PHE A 209 -20.86 -9.75 -19.43
N PHE A 210 -20.11 -9.04 -18.59
CA PHE A 210 -18.67 -8.79 -18.82
C PHE A 210 -17.79 -10.04 -18.72
N ALA A 211 -18.15 -11.00 -17.87
CA ALA A 211 -17.47 -12.29 -17.77
C ALA A 211 -17.85 -13.25 -18.91
N ARG A 212 -18.68 -12.81 -19.88
CA ARG A 212 -19.17 -13.60 -21.02
C ARG A 212 -19.89 -14.89 -20.62
N VAL A 213 -20.42 -14.94 -19.40
CA VAL A 213 -21.19 -16.10 -18.91
C VAL A 213 -22.59 -16.06 -19.51
N ILE A 214 -23.16 -14.86 -19.65
CA ILE A 214 -24.41 -14.65 -20.38
C ILE A 214 -24.03 -14.30 -21.82
N THR A 215 -23.78 -15.31 -22.65
CA THR A 215 -23.79 -15.17 -24.11
C THR A 215 -25.26 -15.10 -24.54
N THR A 216 -25.87 -13.93 -24.46
CA THR A 216 -27.15 -13.74 -25.14
C THR A 216 -26.86 -13.84 -26.63
N SER A 217 -27.58 -14.72 -27.33
CA SER A 217 -27.65 -14.81 -28.80
C SER A 217 -28.18 -13.52 -29.49
N VAL A 218 -28.24 -12.42 -28.73
CA VAL A 218 -28.69 -11.06 -29.09
C VAL A 218 -27.50 -10.10 -29.14
N ILE A 219 -26.31 -10.53 -28.71
CA ILE A 219 -25.08 -9.76 -28.86
C ILE A 219 -24.67 -9.94 -30.33
N ASP A 220 -25.00 -8.95 -31.15
CA ASP A 220 -24.56 -8.91 -32.55
C ASP A 220 -23.04 -9.13 -32.64
N GLU A 221 -22.59 -9.75 -33.74
CA GLU A 221 -21.19 -10.02 -34.07
C GLU A 221 -20.28 -8.79 -33.85
N TYR A 222 -20.84 -7.58 -33.98
CA TYR A 222 -20.21 -6.31 -33.67
C TYR A 222 -19.77 -6.13 -32.21
N TRP A 223 -20.60 -6.52 -31.23
CA TRP A 223 -20.26 -6.39 -29.81
C TRP A 223 -19.26 -7.45 -29.35
N GLU A 224 -19.24 -8.65 -29.96
CA GLU A 224 -18.19 -9.63 -29.71
C GLU A 224 -16.83 -9.14 -30.21
N ALA A 225 -16.77 -8.52 -31.39
CA ALA A 225 -15.54 -7.90 -31.90
C ALA A 225 -15.05 -6.78 -30.95
N TYR A 226 -15.96 -5.95 -30.44
CA TYR A 226 -15.62 -4.88 -29.50
C TYR A 226 -15.15 -5.41 -28.12
N LEU A 227 -15.87 -6.36 -27.55
CA LEU A 227 -15.53 -6.97 -26.25
C LEU A 227 -14.28 -7.84 -26.32
N SER A 228 -13.97 -8.44 -27.49
CA SER A 228 -12.72 -9.16 -27.73
C SER A 228 -11.54 -8.21 -27.88
N GLY A 229 -11.73 -7.04 -28.48
CA GLY A 229 -10.72 -5.96 -28.51
C GLY A 229 -10.32 -5.44 -27.13
N LEU A 230 -11.24 -5.43 -26.16
CA LEU A 230 -10.95 -5.05 -24.77
C LEU A 230 -10.25 -6.15 -23.93
N GLY A 231 -10.08 -7.35 -24.48
CA GLY A 231 -9.26 -8.42 -23.93
C GLY A 231 -9.67 -8.95 -22.54
N SER A 232 -8.69 -9.51 -21.84
CA SER A 232 -8.85 -10.17 -20.52
C SER A 232 -9.23 -9.21 -19.39
N PHE A 233 -9.12 -7.89 -19.60
CA PHE A 233 -9.48 -6.88 -18.61
C PHE A 233 -10.98 -6.88 -18.32
N VAL A 234 -11.84 -6.93 -19.35
CA VAL A 234 -13.29 -6.91 -19.19
C VAL A 234 -13.78 -8.19 -18.51
N GLU A 235 -13.21 -9.34 -18.88
CA GLU A 235 -13.50 -10.61 -18.23
C GLU A 235 -13.12 -10.57 -16.73
N THR A 236 -11.93 -10.05 -16.41
CA THR A 236 -11.46 -9.89 -15.03
C THR A 236 -12.38 -8.95 -14.24
N LEU A 237 -12.79 -7.83 -14.82
CA LEU A 237 -13.74 -6.90 -14.20
C LEU A 237 -15.09 -7.56 -13.96
N GLY A 238 -15.58 -8.35 -14.92
CA GLY A 238 -16.81 -9.15 -14.80
C GLY A 238 -16.75 -10.11 -13.62
N LEU A 239 -15.65 -10.87 -13.49
CA LEU A 239 -15.42 -11.77 -12.36
C LEU A 239 -15.39 -11.03 -11.02
N VAL A 240 -14.72 -9.88 -10.95
CA VAL A 240 -14.68 -9.04 -9.74
C VAL A 240 -16.09 -8.57 -9.35
N LEU A 241 -16.91 -8.13 -10.30
CA LEU A 241 -18.30 -7.72 -10.04
C LEU A 241 -19.16 -8.88 -9.52
N ILE A 242 -19.00 -10.09 -10.08
CA ILE A 242 -19.68 -11.30 -9.60
C ILE A 242 -19.28 -11.62 -8.16
N ILE A 243 -17.98 -11.57 -7.82
CA ILE A 243 -17.50 -11.81 -6.46
C ILE A 243 -18.08 -10.77 -5.50
N ILE A 244 -18.07 -9.48 -5.86
CA ILE A 244 -18.64 -8.42 -5.02
C ILE A 244 -20.15 -8.62 -4.83
N ALA A 245 -20.90 -8.96 -5.88
CA ALA A 245 -22.32 -9.26 -5.78
C ALA A 245 -22.57 -10.43 -4.82
N GLY A 246 -21.78 -11.52 -4.92
CA GLY A 246 -21.82 -12.66 -4.02
C GLY A 246 -21.58 -12.27 -2.55
N LEU A 247 -20.61 -11.39 -2.28
CA LEU A 247 -20.35 -10.86 -0.94
C LEU A 247 -21.51 -10.00 -0.42
N ILE A 248 -22.19 -9.22 -1.27
CA ILE A 248 -23.38 -8.46 -0.88
C ILE A 248 -24.55 -9.39 -0.57
N PHE A 249 -24.77 -10.45 -1.36
CA PHE A 249 -25.79 -11.46 -1.07
C PHE A 249 -25.52 -12.17 0.25
N LEU A 250 -24.27 -12.58 0.51
CA LEU A 250 -23.86 -13.15 1.78
C LEU A 250 -24.13 -12.19 2.94
N TYR A 251 -23.75 -10.91 2.78
CA TYR A 251 -24.03 -9.88 3.77
C TYR A 251 -25.53 -9.70 4.03
N VAL A 252 -26.37 -9.72 2.99
CA VAL A 252 -27.83 -9.68 3.11
C VAL A 252 -28.35 -10.90 3.87
N ALA A 253 -27.90 -12.11 3.51
CA ALA A 253 -28.29 -13.35 4.20
C ALA A 253 -27.94 -13.29 5.70
N ILE A 254 -26.78 -12.75 6.06
CA ILE A 254 -26.37 -12.55 7.44
C ILE A 254 -27.29 -11.52 8.14
N ILE A 255 -27.69 -10.43 7.48
CA ILE A 255 -28.61 -9.42 8.05
C ILE A 255 -30.00 -9.99 8.34
N LEU A 256 -30.51 -10.92 7.53
CA LEU A 256 -31.86 -11.46 7.72
C LEU A 256 -31.98 -12.18 9.07
N THR A 257 -30.90 -12.82 9.54
CA THR A 257 -30.88 -13.52 10.82
C THR A 257 -30.56 -12.61 12.00
N ARG A 258 -31.21 -12.82 13.16
CA ARG A 258 -30.92 -12.04 14.39
C ARG A 258 -29.50 -12.29 14.91
N LYS A 259 -29.00 -13.53 14.81
CA LYS A 259 -27.62 -13.89 15.16
C LYS A 259 -26.64 -13.17 14.23
N GLY A 260 -26.88 -13.18 12.92
CA GLY A 260 -26.04 -12.50 11.95
C GLY A 260 -26.00 -10.98 12.14
N ARG A 261 -27.12 -10.32 12.47
CA ARG A 261 -27.10 -8.88 12.86
C ARG A 261 -26.25 -8.59 14.08
N LYS A 262 -26.26 -9.45 15.10
CA LYS A 262 -25.36 -9.31 16.26
C LYS A 262 -23.91 -9.48 15.85
N VAL A 263 -23.61 -10.44 14.99
CA VAL A 263 -22.26 -10.66 14.45
C VAL A 263 -21.81 -9.44 13.63
N LEU A 264 -22.63 -8.94 12.71
CA LEU A 264 -22.34 -7.74 11.92
C LEU A 264 -22.16 -6.50 12.78
N TRP A 265 -22.93 -6.35 13.85
CA TRP A 265 -22.74 -5.25 14.80
C TRP A 265 -21.40 -5.39 15.53
N LYS A 266 -21.04 -6.60 15.99
CA LYS A 266 -19.73 -6.87 16.61
C LYS A 266 -18.58 -6.63 15.63
N ILE A 267 -18.71 -7.10 14.38
CA ILE A 267 -17.74 -6.84 13.32
C ILE A 267 -17.65 -5.34 13.07
N LYS A 268 -18.77 -4.62 12.89
CA LYS A 268 -18.77 -3.17 12.69
C LYS A 268 -18.13 -2.42 13.86
N ALA A 269 -18.42 -2.82 15.10
CA ALA A 269 -17.81 -2.23 16.30
C ALA A 269 -16.31 -2.55 16.38
N PHE A 270 -15.92 -3.78 16.06
CA PHE A 270 -14.54 -4.23 15.98
C PHE A 270 -13.78 -3.47 14.90
N THR A 271 -14.27 -3.50 13.67
CA THR A 271 -13.73 -2.76 12.53
C THR A 271 -13.69 -1.27 12.86
N SER A 272 -14.75 -0.62 13.33
CA SER A 272 -14.68 0.80 13.70
C SER A 272 -13.64 1.11 14.78
N LYS A 273 -13.35 0.17 15.69
CA LYS A 273 -12.34 0.33 16.75
C LYS A 273 -10.92 0.13 16.24
N TYR A 274 -10.70 -0.84 15.36
CA TYR A 274 -9.36 -1.24 14.90
C TYR A 274 -9.00 -0.76 13.50
N PHE A 275 -9.98 -0.35 12.69
CA PHE A 275 -9.81 -0.02 11.27
C PHE A 275 -8.80 1.09 11.08
N THR A 276 -8.91 2.20 11.81
CA THR A 276 -7.91 3.27 11.70
C THR A 276 -6.53 2.81 12.14
N ARG A 277 -6.41 1.88 13.09
CA ARG A 277 -5.11 1.32 13.50
C ARG A 277 -4.52 0.43 12.41
N ILE A 278 -5.34 -0.45 11.83
CA ILE A 278 -4.96 -1.31 10.71
C ILE A 278 -4.60 -0.45 9.49
N LEU A 279 -5.36 0.61 9.24
CA LEU A 279 -5.10 1.57 8.18
C LEU A 279 -3.77 2.28 8.38
N LEU A 280 -3.54 2.85 9.57
CA LEU A 280 -2.29 3.54 9.88
C LEU A 280 -1.08 2.60 9.81
N LEU A 281 -1.26 1.36 10.26
CA LEU A 281 -0.27 0.30 10.08
C LEU A 281 -0.04 0.05 8.59
N GLY A 282 -1.11 -0.17 7.82
CA GLY A 282 -1.05 -0.38 6.37
C GLY A 282 -0.34 0.76 5.64
N VAL A 283 -0.68 2.01 5.94
CA VAL A 283 0.01 3.19 5.40
C VAL A 283 1.49 3.15 5.74
N ASN A 284 1.85 2.85 6.99
CA ASN A 284 3.26 2.77 7.39
C ASN A 284 4.03 1.64 6.68
N ILE A 285 3.37 0.50 6.46
CA ILE A 285 3.93 -0.63 5.70
C ILE A 285 4.08 -0.24 4.23
N MET A 286 3.07 0.36 3.63
CA MET A 286 3.10 0.72 2.21
C MET A 286 4.01 1.91 1.91
N TYR A 287 4.32 2.74 2.90
CA TYR A 287 5.04 4.00 2.68
C TYR A 287 6.37 3.79 1.94
N LEU A 288 7.22 2.91 2.45
CA LEU A 288 8.55 2.68 1.90
C LEU A 288 8.49 2.07 0.48
N PRO A 289 7.79 0.96 0.24
CA PRO A 289 7.75 0.37 -1.11
C PRO A 289 7.05 1.26 -2.13
N VAL A 290 6.00 1.99 -1.74
CA VAL A 290 5.36 2.97 -2.64
C VAL A 290 6.34 4.08 -3.00
N MET A 291 7.03 4.67 -2.01
CA MET A 291 7.97 5.75 -2.26
C MET A 291 9.20 5.29 -3.05
N GLN A 292 9.77 4.12 -2.77
CA GLN A 292 10.89 3.57 -3.54
C GLN A 292 10.52 3.34 -5.00
N ASN A 293 9.40 2.67 -5.27
CA ASN A 293 8.92 2.43 -6.63
C ASN A 293 8.57 3.74 -7.36
N THR A 294 7.95 4.68 -6.65
CA THR A 294 7.67 6.01 -7.20
C THR A 294 8.95 6.72 -7.61
N VAL A 295 9.97 6.65 -6.75
CA VAL A 295 11.24 7.34 -6.96
C VAL A 295 12.11 6.68 -8.04
N ALA A 296 12.01 5.35 -8.18
CA ALA A 296 12.72 4.58 -9.19
C ALA A 296 12.37 4.97 -10.63
N VAL A 297 11.20 5.56 -10.89
CA VAL A 297 10.80 6.04 -12.23
C VAL A 297 11.71 7.16 -12.74
N TRP A 298 12.31 7.94 -11.84
CA TRP A 298 13.18 9.06 -12.21
C TRP A 298 14.60 8.66 -12.57
N ASN A 299 14.88 7.37 -12.52
CA ASN A 299 16.22 6.87 -12.46
C ASN A 299 16.63 6.26 -13.79
N CYS A 300 17.02 7.15 -14.69
CA CYS A 300 17.45 6.83 -16.03
C CYS A 300 18.97 6.91 -16.11
N GLN A 301 19.56 5.98 -16.86
CA GLN A 301 20.99 5.97 -17.13
C GLN A 301 21.25 5.73 -18.61
N ASP A 302 22.28 6.39 -19.11
CA ASP A 302 22.78 6.15 -20.46
C ASP A 302 23.57 4.84 -20.44
N VAL A 303 23.10 3.88 -21.23
CA VAL A 303 23.78 2.60 -21.40
C VAL A 303 24.22 2.53 -22.84
N MET A 304 25.47 2.10 -23.05
CA MET A 304 26.03 1.90 -24.38
C MET A 304 26.06 0.40 -24.67
N CYS A 305 25.32 -0.05 -25.67
CA CYS A 305 25.49 -1.40 -26.22
C CYS A 305 26.58 -1.37 -27.30
N PRO A 306 27.60 -2.24 -27.21
CA PRO A 306 28.63 -2.35 -28.24
C PRO A 306 28.05 -2.83 -29.58
N ALA A 307 28.76 -2.54 -30.67
CA ALA A 307 28.36 -3.02 -31.99
C ALA A 307 28.23 -4.56 -32.01
N GLY A 308 27.24 -5.07 -32.75
CA GLY A 308 26.92 -6.50 -32.77
C GLY A 308 25.96 -6.97 -31.67
N THR A 309 25.64 -6.10 -30.72
CA THR A 309 24.62 -6.33 -29.69
C THR A 309 23.48 -5.33 -29.83
N ARG A 310 22.30 -5.71 -29.34
CA ARG A 310 21.15 -4.82 -29.28
C ARG A 310 20.57 -4.79 -27.88
N PHE A 311 19.92 -3.67 -27.55
CA PHE A 311 19.04 -3.66 -26.38
C PHE A 311 17.95 -4.72 -26.56
N PRO A 312 17.53 -5.40 -25.49
CA PRO A 312 16.41 -6.32 -25.55
C PRO A 312 15.15 -5.55 -25.96
N VAL A 313 14.83 -5.57 -27.26
CA VAL A 313 13.59 -5.03 -27.82
C VAL A 313 12.52 -6.05 -27.51
N ASP A 314 11.50 -5.63 -26.78
CA ASP A 314 10.40 -6.48 -26.35
C ASP A 314 10.90 -7.74 -25.65
N ALA A 315 11.46 -7.56 -24.45
CA ALA A 315 11.48 -8.67 -23.51
C ALA A 315 10.02 -9.08 -23.25
N SER A 316 9.52 -9.98 -24.10
CA SER A 316 8.40 -10.85 -23.77
C SER A 316 8.61 -11.33 -22.34
N LEU A 317 7.52 -11.47 -21.59
CA LEU A 317 7.38 -11.72 -20.14
C LEU A 317 8.38 -12.70 -19.46
N PHE A 318 9.31 -13.33 -20.18
CA PHE A 318 10.08 -14.49 -19.77
C PHE A 318 11.61 -14.34 -19.72
N THR A 319 12.26 -13.29 -20.27
CA THR A 319 13.72 -13.14 -20.14
C THR A 319 14.14 -11.69 -19.94
N VAL A 320 14.38 -11.32 -18.67
CA VAL A 320 15.12 -10.09 -18.31
C VAL A 320 16.59 -10.47 -18.30
N SER A 321 17.29 -10.24 -19.41
CA SER A 321 18.75 -10.13 -19.35
C SER A 321 19.10 -8.66 -19.13
N ASN A 322 19.91 -8.39 -18.13
CA ASN A 322 20.53 -7.07 -17.93
C ASN A 322 21.69 -6.82 -18.91
N GLU A 323 21.90 -7.76 -19.84
CA GLU A 323 22.97 -7.76 -20.81
C GLU A 323 22.41 -7.42 -22.18
N CYS A 324 23.17 -6.63 -22.94
CA CYS A 324 22.92 -6.44 -24.36
C CYS A 324 22.90 -7.84 -25.00
N VAL A 325 21.82 -8.15 -25.70
CA VAL A 325 21.67 -9.47 -26.31
C VAL A 325 22.45 -9.45 -27.62
N PRO A 326 23.25 -10.49 -27.91
CA PRO A 326 23.84 -10.64 -29.23
C PRO A 326 22.75 -10.56 -30.30
N CYS A 327 23.04 -10.00 -31.47
CA CYS A 327 22.06 -9.90 -32.56
C CYS A 327 21.67 -11.27 -33.19
N THR A 328 21.93 -12.38 -32.49
CA THR A 328 21.78 -13.77 -32.92
C THR A 328 20.42 -14.37 -32.65
N ASP A 329 19.74 -13.93 -31.60
CA ASP A 329 18.64 -14.71 -30.98
C ASP A 329 17.23 -14.31 -31.45
N SER A 330 17.10 -13.30 -32.31
CA SER A 330 15.80 -12.86 -32.85
C SER A 330 15.63 -13.13 -34.33
N PHE A 331 15.91 -14.37 -34.74
CA PHE A 331 15.50 -14.89 -36.04
C PHE A 331 14.48 -16.03 -35.89
N HIS A 332 13.49 -15.93 -35.00
CA HIS A 332 12.29 -16.79 -35.08
C HIS A 332 11.06 -16.15 -34.46
N LYS A 333 10.17 -15.59 -35.29
CA LYS A 333 8.98 -16.24 -35.85
C LYS A 333 8.16 -15.19 -36.63
N ASP A 334 7.76 -15.56 -37.83
CA ASP A 334 6.71 -14.91 -38.62
C ASP A 334 6.97 -13.48 -39.12
N THR A 335 7.89 -13.33 -40.08
CA THR A 335 7.70 -12.36 -41.19
C THR A 335 8.62 -12.69 -42.35
N PHE A 336 8.02 -12.77 -43.53
CA PHE A 336 8.64 -12.99 -44.82
C PHE A 336 9.73 -11.95 -45.11
N TYR A 337 11.00 -12.35 -45.08
CA TYR A 337 12.02 -11.61 -45.81
C TYR A 337 11.87 -11.93 -47.30
N TYR A 338 11.13 -11.08 -48.01
CA TYR A 338 11.53 -10.74 -49.37
C TYR A 338 12.90 -10.10 -49.25
N VAL A 339 13.93 -10.92 -49.41
CA VAL A 339 15.25 -10.43 -49.80
C VAL A 339 15.00 -9.70 -51.11
N MET A 340 15.02 -8.37 -51.08
CA MET A 340 15.23 -7.58 -52.28
C MET A 340 16.64 -7.90 -52.77
N VAL A 341 16.76 -9.02 -53.47
CA VAL A 341 17.88 -9.26 -54.38
C VAL A 341 17.80 -8.10 -55.36
N PRO A 342 18.84 -7.26 -55.50
CA PRO A 342 18.88 -6.31 -56.60
C PRO A 342 18.86 -7.14 -57.89
N THR A 343 17.71 -7.17 -58.56
CA THR A 343 17.55 -7.68 -59.91
C THR A 343 18.36 -6.78 -60.83
N ASN A 344 19.65 -7.08 -60.96
CA ASN A 344 20.54 -6.80 -62.10
C ASN A 344 22.01 -7.13 -61.76
N VAL A 345 22.26 -8.27 -61.10
CA VAL A 345 23.62 -8.84 -61.10
C VAL A 345 23.60 -10.05 -62.02
N THR A 346 24.14 -9.83 -63.22
CA THR A 346 24.46 -10.87 -64.20
C THR A 346 25.35 -11.93 -63.56
N PRO A 347 25.13 -13.23 -63.84
CA PRO A 347 25.87 -14.30 -63.20
C PRO A 347 27.29 -14.39 -63.79
N SER A 348 28.26 -13.71 -63.19
CA SER A 348 29.67 -13.99 -63.45
C SER A 348 30.20 -15.02 -62.46
N ALA A 349 30.34 -16.24 -62.96
CA ALA A 349 31.32 -17.27 -62.61
C ALA A 349 32.12 -17.12 -61.29
N SER A 350 31.44 -17.23 -60.15
CA SER A 350 32.05 -17.77 -58.93
C SER A 350 30.91 -18.25 -58.04
N GLY A 351 30.71 -19.56 -58.05
CA GLY A 351 29.62 -20.23 -57.38
C GLY A 351 29.71 -20.05 -55.87
N VAL A 352 28.79 -19.25 -55.32
CA VAL A 352 28.32 -19.44 -53.96
C VAL A 352 26.81 -19.69 -54.08
N VAL A 353 26.49 -20.97 -54.19
CA VAL A 353 25.12 -21.48 -54.08
C VAL A 353 24.77 -21.41 -52.61
N VAL A 354 23.94 -20.45 -52.21
CA VAL A 354 23.31 -20.48 -50.88
C VAL A 354 22.16 -21.48 -50.97
N PRO A 355 22.18 -22.59 -50.22
CA PRO A 355 21.13 -23.60 -50.31
C PRO A 355 19.81 -23.07 -49.73
N PRO A 356 18.65 -23.44 -50.33
CA PRO A 356 17.33 -23.01 -49.88
C PRO A 356 16.88 -23.61 -48.52
N ASN A 357 17.75 -24.36 -47.83
CA ASN A 357 17.50 -24.95 -46.52
C ASN A 357 18.41 -24.38 -45.40
N ALA A 358 19.03 -23.22 -45.60
CA ALA A 358 19.76 -22.52 -44.55
C ALA A 358 18.79 -21.85 -43.56
N THR A 359 18.10 -22.64 -42.74
CA THR A 359 17.26 -22.16 -41.63
C THR A 359 18.04 -21.85 -40.36
N SER A 360 19.37 -21.79 -40.42
CA SER A 360 20.19 -21.29 -39.32
C SER A 360 21.18 -20.26 -39.84
N PHE A 361 20.87 -19.00 -39.54
CA PHE A 361 21.83 -17.92 -39.67
C PHE A 361 22.87 -18.12 -38.56
N ASN A 362 24.00 -18.73 -38.89
CA ASN A 362 25.09 -18.89 -37.94
C ASN A 362 25.80 -17.54 -37.80
N VAL A 363 25.58 -16.81 -36.71
CA VAL A 363 26.05 -15.42 -36.58
C VAL A 363 27.57 -15.29 -36.59
N SER A 364 28.29 -16.38 -36.32
CA SER A 364 29.73 -16.47 -36.55
C SER A 364 30.16 -16.18 -37.99
N THR A 365 29.22 -16.09 -38.94
CA THR A 365 29.45 -15.77 -40.36
C THR A 365 28.89 -14.42 -40.81
N CYS A 366 28.34 -13.59 -39.90
CA CYS A 366 27.94 -12.23 -40.27
C CYS A 366 29.20 -11.42 -40.61
N PRO A 367 29.35 -10.88 -41.84
CA PRO A 367 30.50 -10.06 -42.16
C PRO A 367 30.54 -8.84 -41.22
N ALA A 368 31.68 -8.56 -40.59
CA ALA A 368 31.84 -7.44 -39.63
C ALA A 368 31.35 -6.08 -40.18
N ALA A 369 31.38 -5.89 -41.50
CA ALA A 369 30.86 -4.70 -42.18
C ALA A 369 29.33 -4.59 -42.22
N LEU A 370 28.60 -5.72 -42.13
CA LEU A 370 27.14 -5.78 -42.01
C LEU A 370 26.72 -5.65 -40.54
N GLU A 371 27.48 -6.26 -39.62
CA GLU A 371 27.23 -6.21 -38.17
C GLU A 371 27.14 -4.77 -37.64
N SER A 372 28.09 -3.90 -38.04
CA SER A 372 28.07 -2.48 -37.68
C SER A 372 26.94 -1.68 -38.35
N ARG A 373 26.31 -2.19 -39.40
CA ARG A 373 25.19 -1.54 -40.12
C ARG A 373 23.82 -2.01 -39.62
N LEU A 374 23.71 -3.27 -39.19
CA LEU A 374 22.49 -3.87 -38.65
C LEU A 374 22.34 -3.60 -37.14
N CYS A 375 23.44 -3.62 -36.39
CA CYS A 375 23.50 -3.40 -34.95
C CYS A 375 24.66 -2.45 -34.63
N ALA A 376 24.56 -1.19 -35.07
CA ALA A 376 25.52 -0.16 -34.70
C ALA A 376 25.55 0.02 -33.18
N ALA A 377 26.73 0.36 -32.65
CA ALA A 377 26.83 0.76 -31.26
C ALA A 377 25.83 1.89 -30.98
N SER A 378 24.97 1.68 -30.00
CA SER A 378 23.90 2.62 -29.68
C SER A 378 23.94 2.94 -28.20
N THR A 379 23.75 4.20 -27.88
CA THR A 379 23.53 4.67 -26.52
C THR A 379 22.05 4.95 -26.37
N GLN A 380 21.42 4.36 -25.36
CA GLN A 380 20.01 4.61 -25.04
C GLN A 380 19.88 4.99 -23.58
N LEU A 381 18.99 5.96 -23.33
CA LEU A 381 18.57 6.33 -22.00
C LEU A 381 17.53 5.31 -21.52
N VAL A 382 17.96 4.40 -20.66
CA VAL A 382 17.14 3.29 -20.18
C VAL A 382 16.91 3.39 -18.67
N LEU A 383 15.80 2.80 -18.22
CA LEU A 383 15.48 2.74 -16.81
C LEU A 383 16.50 1.84 -16.11
N ALA A 384 17.15 2.34 -15.06
CA ALA A 384 18.26 1.62 -14.47
C ALA A 384 17.86 0.34 -13.72
N ASN A 385 16.61 0.26 -13.27
CA ASN A 385 16.06 -0.96 -12.68
C ASN A 385 15.59 -1.97 -13.74
N ASN A 386 15.48 -1.55 -15.01
CA ASN A 386 15.07 -2.42 -16.11
C ASN A 386 15.56 -1.89 -17.47
N TYR A 387 16.68 -2.44 -17.96
CA TYR A 387 17.33 -2.04 -19.22
C TYR A 387 16.48 -2.24 -20.49
N SER A 388 15.38 -2.99 -20.43
CA SER A 388 14.45 -3.17 -21.55
C SER A 388 13.48 -1.99 -21.75
N ILE A 389 13.42 -1.05 -20.79
CA ILE A 389 12.50 0.08 -20.82
C ILE A 389 13.28 1.35 -21.13
N ARG A 390 13.01 1.96 -22.27
CA ARG A 390 13.53 3.29 -22.61
C ARG A 390 12.80 4.34 -21.79
N CYS A 391 13.55 5.31 -21.26
CA CYS A 391 12.98 6.37 -20.44
C CYS A 391 12.06 7.32 -21.23
N ASP A 392 12.36 7.51 -22.52
CA ASP A 392 11.53 8.30 -23.43
C ASP A 392 10.09 7.76 -23.50
N ASP A 393 9.93 6.42 -23.49
CA ASP A 393 8.64 5.75 -23.67
C ASP A 393 7.74 5.87 -22.43
N ILE A 394 8.34 5.99 -21.23
CA ILE A 394 7.60 6.03 -19.96
C ILE A 394 7.40 7.45 -19.42
N TRP A 395 8.13 8.43 -19.94
CA TRP A 395 8.18 9.78 -19.36
C TRP A 395 6.81 10.46 -19.33
N ALA A 396 6.05 10.40 -20.43
CA ALA A 396 4.75 11.07 -20.53
C ALA A 396 3.71 10.55 -19.52
N PHE A 397 3.75 9.25 -19.19
CA PHE A 397 2.73 8.60 -18.36
C PHE A 397 3.15 8.41 -16.91
N PHE A 398 4.36 7.89 -16.67
CA PHE A 398 4.79 7.50 -15.33
C PHE A 398 5.37 8.66 -14.53
N TRP A 399 5.93 9.67 -15.19
CA TRP A 399 6.55 10.81 -14.51
C TRP A 399 5.51 11.69 -13.78
N PRO A 400 4.39 12.12 -14.40
CA PRO A 400 3.36 12.89 -13.71
C PRO A 400 2.70 12.09 -12.58
N ALA A 401 2.44 10.80 -12.82
CA ALA A 401 1.90 9.91 -11.81
C ALA A 401 2.83 9.80 -10.60
N SER A 402 4.14 9.61 -10.85
CA SER A 402 5.14 9.50 -9.79
C SER A 402 5.27 10.82 -9.03
N PHE A 403 5.23 11.96 -9.72
CA PHE A 403 5.30 13.28 -9.10
C PHE A 403 4.12 13.51 -8.15
N LEU A 404 2.90 13.18 -8.58
CA LEU A 404 1.71 13.23 -7.73
C LEU A 404 1.85 12.29 -6.53
N MET A 405 2.40 11.09 -6.72
CA MET A 405 2.63 10.15 -5.64
C MET A 405 3.65 10.67 -4.61
N VAL A 406 4.73 11.34 -5.04
CA VAL A 406 5.66 12.02 -4.12
C VAL A 406 4.96 13.14 -3.34
N ILE A 407 4.09 13.93 -3.97
CA ILE A 407 3.33 14.95 -3.23
C ILE A 407 2.41 14.28 -2.19
N VAL A 408 1.65 13.27 -2.59
CA VAL A 408 0.65 12.62 -1.73
C VAL A 408 1.32 11.84 -0.59
N PHE A 409 2.31 11.00 -0.89
CA PHE A 409 2.98 10.18 0.12
C PHE A 409 4.10 10.95 0.83
N GLY A 410 4.95 11.64 0.09
CA GLY A 410 6.08 12.41 0.64
C GLY A 410 5.64 13.60 1.51
N ILE A 411 4.55 14.30 1.16
CA ILE A 411 4.08 15.49 1.89
C ILE A 411 2.72 15.23 2.56
N GLY A 412 1.76 14.66 1.82
CA GLY A 412 0.39 14.49 2.29
C GLY A 412 0.27 13.60 3.54
N ILE A 413 0.97 12.46 3.57
CA ILE A 413 0.95 11.54 4.74
C ILE A 413 1.56 12.20 5.99
N PRO A 414 2.78 12.80 5.96
CA PRO A 414 3.30 13.53 7.11
C PRO A 414 2.36 14.63 7.61
N VAL A 415 1.82 15.46 6.71
CA VAL A 415 0.90 16.54 7.08
C VAL A 415 -0.38 15.99 7.72
N LEU A 416 -0.94 14.92 7.17
CA LEU A 416 -2.12 14.25 7.72
C LEU A 416 -1.85 13.75 9.14
N LEU A 417 -0.75 13.03 9.34
CA LEU A 417 -0.39 12.47 10.64
C LEU A 417 -0.07 13.56 11.66
N PHE A 418 0.67 14.61 11.27
CA PHE A 418 0.92 15.77 12.12
C PHE A 418 -0.39 16.42 12.58
N ARG A 419 -1.33 16.66 11.65
CA ARG A 419 -2.65 17.22 11.98
C ARG A 419 -3.43 16.29 12.91
N LEU A 420 -3.47 14.98 12.64
CA LEU A 420 -4.15 14.01 13.49
C LEU A 420 -3.56 13.99 14.91
N ILE A 421 -2.24 13.95 15.05
CA ILE A 421 -1.56 13.99 16.36
C ILE A 421 -1.87 15.30 17.08
N ARG A 422 -1.71 16.46 16.41
CA ARG A 422 -1.94 17.78 17.00
C ARG A 422 -3.39 17.95 17.49
N ILE A 423 -4.37 17.60 16.66
CA ILE A 423 -5.79 17.73 17.01
C ILE A 423 -6.12 16.79 18.17
N SER A 424 -5.69 15.53 18.08
CA SER A 424 -6.02 14.51 19.08
C SER A 424 -5.39 14.84 20.43
N THR A 425 -4.10 15.17 20.47
CA THR A 425 -3.39 15.55 21.70
C THR A 425 -3.97 16.81 22.33
N LYS A 426 -4.37 17.81 21.53
CA LYS A 426 -5.05 19.02 22.02
C LYS A 426 -6.36 18.68 22.72
N TYR A 427 -7.21 17.84 22.13
CA TYR A 427 -8.46 17.43 22.77
C TYR A 427 -8.23 16.57 24.03
N LEU A 428 -7.22 15.70 24.00
CA LEU A 428 -6.90 14.86 25.15
C LEU A 428 -6.45 15.67 26.37
N MET A 429 -5.65 16.71 26.16
CA MET A 429 -5.15 17.55 27.26
C MET A 429 -6.22 18.41 27.94
N VAL A 430 -7.39 18.58 27.33
CA VAL A 430 -8.51 19.34 27.90
C VAL A 430 -9.33 18.50 28.90
N PHE A 431 -9.20 17.17 28.90
CA PHE A 431 -9.99 16.33 29.80
C PHE A 431 -9.62 16.57 31.26
N PRO A 432 -10.61 16.91 32.12
CA PRO A 432 -10.36 17.09 33.55
C PRO A 432 -10.12 15.71 34.20
N ILE A 433 -8.96 15.56 34.86
CA ILE A 433 -8.67 14.39 35.69
C ILE A 433 -8.80 14.83 37.15
N ALA A 434 -9.70 14.21 37.90
CA ALA A 434 -9.74 14.37 39.35
C ALA A 434 -8.43 13.85 39.93
N ASN A 435 -7.71 14.69 40.69
CA ASN A 435 -6.38 14.39 41.24
C ASN A 435 -5.32 14.16 40.16
N ALA A 436 -5.24 15.06 39.17
CA ALA A 436 -4.16 15.00 38.18
C ALA A 436 -2.79 15.11 38.89
N PRO A 437 -1.83 14.21 38.61
CA PRO A 437 -0.48 14.35 39.12
C PRO A 437 0.15 15.66 38.61
N GLU A 438 1.02 16.27 39.43
CA GLU A 438 1.67 17.56 39.10
C GLU A 438 2.56 17.46 37.85
N SER A 439 3.23 16.32 37.64
CA SER A 439 4.08 16.13 36.46
C SER A 439 3.24 15.93 35.19
N GLN A 440 3.58 16.67 34.13
CA GLN A 440 2.90 16.62 32.84
C GLN A 440 2.92 15.23 32.20
N ASP A 441 4.01 14.47 32.35
CA ASP A 441 4.14 13.13 31.76
C ASP A 441 3.29 12.08 32.49
N ALA A 442 3.19 12.14 33.83
CA ALA A 442 2.25 11.27 34.55
C ALA A 442 0.80 11.62 34.20
N LYS A 443 0.47 12.91 34.04
CA LYS A 443 -0.86 13.34 33.59
C LYS A 443 -1.14 12.80 32.20
N TRP A 444 -0.19 12.95 31.28
CA TRP A 444 -0.27 12.41 29.92
C TRP A 444 -0.52 10.90 29.91
N LEU A 445 0.23 10.14 30.70
CA LEU A 445 0.09 8.69 30.84
C LEU A 445 -1.33 8.30 31.31
N VAL A 446 -1.85 8.97 32.34
CA VAL A 446 -3.20 8.70 32.86
C VAL A 446 -4.27 9.03 31.81
N ILE A 447 -4.17 10.19 31.13
CA ILE A 447 -5.10 10.57 30.04
C ILE A 447 -5.07 9.52 28.94
N LEU A 448 -3.87 9.10 28.53
CA LEU A 448 -3.70 8.09 27.51
C LEU A 448 -4.36 6.78 27.91
N MET A 449 -4.12 6.28 29.13
CA MET A 449 -4.71 5.02 29.60
C MET A 449 -6.23 5.05 29.62
N GLN A 450 -6.83 6.18 29.99
CA GLN A 450 -8.30 6.32 30.06
C GLN A 450 -8.93 6.62 28.70
N SER A 451 -8.16 7.13 27.74
CA SER A 451 -8.68 7.54 26.44
C SER A 451 -9.03 6.37 25.53
N THR A 452 -10.22 6.46 24.93
CA THR A 452 -10.68 5.60 23.83
C THR A 452 -10.40 6.19 22.45
N CYS A 453 -9.57 7.23 22.37
CA CYS A 453 -9.24 7.90 21.13
C CYS A 453 -8.63 6.92 20.12
N ILE A 454 -9.17 6.89 18.90
CA ILE A 454 -8.77 5.93 17.87
C ILE A 454 -7.34 6.23 17.37
N THR A 455 -6.98 7.51 17.25
CA THR A 455 -5.67 7.99 16.81
C THR A 455 -4.59 7.89 17.90
N LYS A 456 -4.96 7.44 19.11
CA LYS A 456 -4.03 7.26 20.23
C LYS A 456 -2.80 6.42 19.84
N SER A 457 -2.96 5.43 18.96
CA SER A 457 -1.83 4.59 18.50
C SER A 457 -0.68 5.38 17.87
N LEU A 458 -0.93 6.59 17.36
CA LEU A 458 0.08 7.46 16.77
C LEU A 458 1.02 8.12 17.80
N PHE A 459 0.65 8.16 19.07
CA PHE A 459 1.42 8.86 20.09
C PHE A 459 1.44 8.18 21.46
N GLU A 460 0.74 7.06 21.65
CA GLU A 460 0.59 6.41 22.96
C GLU A 460 1.87 5.83 23.56
N HIS A 461 2.88 5.64 22.72
CA HIS A 461 4.15 5.03 23.11
C HIS A 461 5.17 6.09 23.55
N PHE A 462 4.90 7.37 23.27
CA PHE A 462 5.86 8.44 23.45
C PHE A 462 5.51 9.32 24.65
N GLU A 463 6.56 9.85 25.27
CA GLU A 463 6.43 10.96 26.21
C GLU A 463 5.78 12.18 25.53
N TYR A 464 5.18 13.07 26.31
CA TYR A 464 4.39 14.15 25.71
C TYR A 464 5.22 15.08 24.83
N LYS A 465 6.47 15.36 25.22
CA LYS A 465 7.43 16.14 24.42
C LYS A 465 7.76 15.49 23.07
N PHE A 466 7.73 14.15 23.00
CA PHE A 466 8.05 13.37 21.79
C PHE A 466 6.82 12.81 21.07
N ARG A 467 5.61 13.35 21.33
CA ARG A 467 4.37 12.92 20.67
C ARG A 467 4.41 12.94 19.12
N TYR A 468 5.35 13.67 18.52
CA TYR A 468 5.57 13.73 17.07
C TYR A 468 6.68 12.80 16.57
N TRP A 469 7.19 11.87 17.37
CA TRP A 469 8.28 10.97 17.00
C TRP A 469 8.01 10.17 15.72
N ASN A 470 6.76 9.79 15.45
CA ASN A 470 6.39 9.16 14.18
C ASN A 470 6.69 10.04 12.95
N MET A 471 6.72 11.37 13.09
CA MET A 471 7.11 12.27 11.99
C MET A 471 8.60 12.18 11.72
N TRP A 472 9.39 12.03 12.78
CA TRP A 472 10.83 11.80 12.68
C TRP A 472 11.12 10.45 11.99
N VAL A 473 10.40 9.39 12.34
CA VAL A 473 10.52 8.08 11.67
C VAL A 473 10.15 8.15 10.19
N ILE A 474 9.12 8.92 9.82
CA ILE A 474 8.76 9.10 8.39
C ILE A 474 9.80 9.94 7.65
N LEU A 475 10.34 10.98 8.29
CA LEU A 475 11.45 11.75 7.73
C LEU A 475 12.67 10.85 7.49
N GLN A 476 13.00 9.98 8.45
CA GLN A 476 14.06 8.99 8.32
C GLN A 476 13.81 8.08 7.10
N LYS A 477 12.58 7.55 6.94
CA LYS A 477 12.19 6.76 5.76
C LYS A 477 12.38 7.54 4.46
N LEU A 478 11.93 8.80 4.41
CA LEU A 478 12.06 9.64 3.23
C LEU A 478 13.54 9.84 2.85
N LEU A 479 14.39 10.16 3.84
CA LEU A 479 15.84 10.31 3.63
C LEU A 479 16.48 9.02 3.12
N ILE A 480 16.10 7.87 3.65
CA ILE A 480 16.58 6.56 3.19
C ILE A 480 16.17 6.30 1.73
N VAL A 481 14.92 6.59 1.37
CA VAL A 481 14.47 6.50 -0.04
C VAL A 481 15.25 7.46 -0.94
N SER A 482 15.56 8.67 -0.48
CA SER A 482 16.41 9.61 -1.22
C SER A 482 17.86 9.09 -1.36
N CYS A 483 18.43 8.44 -0.35
CA CYS A 483 19.74 7.80 -0.46
C CYS A 483 19.74 6.64 -1.46
N ASN A 484 18.62 5.91 -1.57
CA ASN A 484 18.44 4.79 -2.50
C ASN A 484 18.66 5.20 -3.97
N LEU A 485 18.39 6.48 -4.33
CA LEU A 485 18.65 7.02 -5.66
C LEU A 485 20.13 6.97 -6.06
N PHE A 486 21.05 7.02 -5.10
CA PHE A 486 22.48 6.99 -5.39
C PHE A 486 22.99 5.58 -5.69
N PHE A 487 22.24 4.52 -5.36
CA PHE A 487 22.70 3.13 -5.53
C PHE A 487 22.71 2.65 -6.97
N THR A 488 21.96 3.33 -7.79
CA THR A 488 21.81 2.97 -9.18
C THR A 488 23.08 3.20 -9.96
N TYR A 489 23.80 4.26 -9.62
CA TYR A 489 25.07 4.54 -10.22
C TYR A 489 26.13 3.80 -9.41
N ARG A 490 26.77 2.80 -10.01
CA ARG A 490 27.84 1.99 -9.37
C ARG A 490 28.90 2.84 -8.66
N HIS A 491 29.22 4.01 -9.21
CA HIS A 491 30.19 4.95 -8.63
C HIS A 491 29.69 5.71 -7.38
N PHE A 492 28.38 5.79 -7.18
CA PHE A 492 27.74 6.49 -6.06
C PHE A 492 27.14 5.52 -5.01
N THR A 493 27.24 4.21 -5.19
CA THR A 493 26.77 3.20 -4.23
C THR A 493 27.34 3.44 -2.83
N ALA A 494 28.65 3.70 -2.73
CA ALA A 494 29.31 4.03 -1.46
C ALA A 494 28.75 5.32 -0.82
N ALA A 495 28.45 6.35 -1.62
CA ALA A 495 27.89 7.61 -1.11
C ALA A 495 26.50 7.42 -0.51
N GLY A 496 25.63 6.65 -1.18
CA GLY A 496 24.32 6.30 -0.62
C GLY A 496 24.45 5.46 0.67
N LEU A 497 25.42 4.54 0.73
CA LEU A 497 25.64 3.66 1.89
C LEU A 497 26.15 4.46 3.10
N ILE A 498 27.04 5.44 2.85
CA ILE A 498 27.43 6.44 3.86
C ILE A 498 26.20 7.20 4.36
N GLY A 499 25.34 7.65 3.44
CA GLY A 499 24.09 8.34 3.78
C GLY A 499 23.18 7.52 4.69
N ILE A 500 22.85 6.28 4.30
CA ILE A 500 22.00 5.40 5.10
C ILE A 500 22.63 5.04 6.45
N THR A 501 23.92 4.70 6.47
CA THR A 501 24.66 4.43 7.71
C THR A 501 24.58 5.63 8.66
N SER A 502 24.80 6.84 8.14
CA SER A 502 24.74 8.09 8.92
C SER A 502 23.34 8.35 9.46
N ILE A 503 22.28 8.11 8.67
CA ILE A 503 20.89 8.27 9.11
C ILE A 503 20.58 7.32 10.28
N HIS A 504 20.96 6.05 10.19
CA HIS A 504 20.74 5.08 11.28
C HIS A 504 21.61 5.36 12.50
N PHE A 505 22.85 5.84 12.31
CA PHE A 505 23.72 6.25 13.40
C PHE A 505 23.13 7.43 14.16
N VAL A 506 22.66 8.48 13.46
CA VAL A 506 21.97 9.61 14.09
C VAL A 506 20.72 9.13 14.83
N GLN A 507 19.92 8.24 14.21
CA GLN A 507 18.74 7.66 14.86
C GLN A 507 19.10 6.94 16.17
N PHE A 508 20.15 6.13 16.17
CA PHE A 508 20.66 5.44 17.34
C PHE A 508 21.05 6.43 18.45
N PHE A 509 21.84 7.47 18.12
CA PHE A 509 22.23 8.49 19.08
C PHE A 509 21.04 9.24 19.66
N VAL A 510 20.06 9.61 18.83
CA VAL A 510 18.85 10.29 19.31
C VAL A 510 18.08 9.39 20.27
N LEU A 511 17.95 8.08 19.98
CA LEU A 511 17.27 7.13 20.87
C LEU A 511 17.99 6.96 22.21
N VAL A 512 19.32 6.86 22.21
CA VAL A 512 20.13 6.73 23.45
C VAL A 512 20.03 7.98 24.31
N LEU A 513 20.14 9.17 23.70
CA LEU A 513 20.21 10.45 24.41
C LEU A 513 18.84 10.94 24.87
N TYR A 514 17.82 10.86 24.01
CA TYR A 514 16.54 11.52 24.27
C TYR A 514 15.46 10.60 24.84
N ARG A 515 15.57 9.28 24.61
CA ARG A 515 14.63 8.25 25.09
C ARG A 515 13.16 8.63 24.90
N PRO A 516 12.68 8.66 23.65
CA PRO A 516 11.36 9.19 23.34
C PRO A 516 10.19 8.36 23.87
N PHE A 517 10.41 7.10 24.24
CA PHE A 517 9.36 6.18 24.64
C PHE A 517 9.02 6.26 26.13
N LEU A 518 7.77 5.95 26.48
CA LEU A 518 7.32 5.89 27.87
C LEU A 518 7.89 4.69 28.65
N ALA A 519 8.30 3.65 27.94
CA ALA A 519 8.84 2.43 28.52
C ALA A 519 10.28 2.24 28.05
N ASN A 520 11.22 2.19 29.01
CA ASN A 520 12.66 2.04 28.75
C ASN A 520 13.02 0.84 27.88
N LEU A 521 12.23 -0.24 27.93
CA LEU A 521 12.43 -1.42 27.09
C LEU A 521 12.22 -1.10 25.61
N GLU A 522 11.30 -0.18 25.28
CA GLU A 522 11.04 0.27 23.92
C GLU A 522 12.22 1.11 23.40
N ASP A 523 12.74 2.04 24.20
CA ASP A 523 13.93 2.82 23.85
C ASP A 523 15.14 1.91 23.59
N LEU A 524 15.38 0.95 24.50
CA LEU A 524 16.49 0.01 24.39
C LEU A 524 16.36 -0.85 23.13
N ALA A 525 15.15 -1.35 22.84
CA ALA A 525 14.89 -2.15 21.66
C ALA A 525 15.07 -1.37 20.37
N SER A 526 14.43 -0.21 20.26
CA SER A 526 14.56 0.66 19.08
C SER A 526 16.00 1.12 18.89
N GLY A 527 16.72 1.42 19.98
CA GLY A 527 18.14 1.77 19.94
C GLY A 527 18.99 0.61 19.44
N ALA A 528 18.80 -0.59 19.99
CA ALA A 528 19.51 -1.78 19.54
C ALA A 528 19.24 -2.10 18.06
N LEU A 529 17.99 -1.97 17.59
CA LEU A 529 17.65 -2.15 16.16
C LEU A 529 18.34 -1.11 15.27
N ALA A 530 18.37 0.16 15.69
CA ALA A 530 19.08 1.21 14.96
C ALA A 530 20.59 0.96 14.93
N CYS A 531 21.16 0.43 16.02
CA CYS A 531 22.57 0.04 16.09
C CYS A 531 22.87 -1.13 15.16
N ILE A 532 22.03 -2.18 15.14
CA ILE A 532 22.17 -3.33 14.24
C ILE A 532 22.17 -2.85 12.78
N LEU A 533 21.16 -2.05 12.40
CA LEU A 533 21.11 -1.49 11.04
C LEU A 533 22.34 -0.64 10.71
N THR A 534 22.82 0.17 11.65
CA THR A 534 24.05 0.97 11.43
C THR A 534 25.25 0.08 11.16
N VAL A 535 25.40 -1.03 11.90
CA VAL A 535 26.48 -2.01 11.68
C VAL A 535 26.31 -2.70 10.33
N ASP A 536 25.10 -3.13 9.98
CA ASP A 536 24.84 -3.81 8.72
C ASP A 536 25.16 -2.94 7.50
N TYR A 537 24.69 -1.69 7.49
CA TYR A 537 25.00 -0.74 6.42
C TYR A 537 26.46 -0.32 6.41
N GLY A 538 27.12 -0.25 7.58
CA GLY A 538 28.56 -0.02 7.68
C GLY A 538 29.36 -1.18 7.08
N LEU A 539 28.95 -2.43 7.31
CA LEU A 539 29.56 -3.61 6.70
C LEU A 539 29.32 -3.64 5.18
N ALA A 540 28.10 -3.35 4.73
CA ALA A 540 27.79 -3.22 3.30
C ALA A 540 28.64 -2.14 2.62
N LEU A 541 28.89 -1.01 3.31
CA LEU A 541 29.80 0.03 2.85
C LEU A 541 31.23 -0.48 2.69
N LEU A 542 31.75 -1.22 3.68
CA LEU A 542 33.10 -1.79 3.61
C LEU A 542 33.24 -2.79 2.45
N ILE A 543 32.20 -3.59 2.18
CA ILE A 543 32.17 -4.49 1.03
C ILE A 543 32.13 -3.68 -0.28
N SER A 544 31.29 -2.65 -0.37
CA SER A 544 31.19 -1.81 -1.58
C SER A 544 32.47 -1.02 -1.89
N LEU A 545 33.29 -0.73 -0.87
CA LEU A 545 34.61 -0.10 -1.02
C LEU A 545 35.72 -1.12 -1.30
N GLU A 546 35.39 -2.39 -1.51
CA GLU A 546 36.33 -3.50 -1.73
C GLU A 546 37.35 -3.67 -0.59
N VAL A 547 37.05 -3.13 0.60
CA VAL A 547 37.88 -3.32 1.81
C VAL A 547 37.75 -4.75 2.32
N ILE A 548 36.59 -5.37 2.07
CA ILE A 548 36.28 -6.75 2.43
C ILE A 548 35.92 -7.53 1.16
N ASN A 549 36.73 -8.53 0.80
CA ASN A 549 36.39 -9.47 -0.25
C ASN A 549 35.50 -10.60 0.29
N VAL A 550 34.21 -10.58 -0.04
CA VAL A 550 33.22 -11.56 0.46
C VAL A 550 33.54 -12.98 0.00
N SER A 551 34.13 -13.14 -1.20
CA SER A 551 34.48 -14.45 -1.75
C SER A 551 35.53 -15.19 -0.89
N GLU A 552 36.45 -14.45 -0.28
CA GLU A 552 37.48 -14.98 0.62
C GLU A 552 36.95 -15.19 2.05
N HIS A 553 35.86 -14.51 2.39
CA HIS A 553 35.34 -14.42 3.76
C HIS A 553 33.81 -14.61 3.82
N PRO A 554 33.29 -15.81 3.46
CA PRO A 554 31.86 -16.09 3.48
C PRO A 554 31.23 -15.98 4.88
N TRP A 555 32.06 -15.97 5.93
CA TRP A 555 31.60 -15.78 7.31
C TRP A 555 30.94 -14.41 7.55
N PHE A 556 31.23 -13.39 6.73
CA PHE A 556 30.55 -12.10 6.82
C PHE A 556 29.06 -12.19 6.53
N THR A 557 28.65 -12.98 5.54
CA THR A 557 27.23 -13.23 5.23
C THR A 557 26.52 -13.86 6.42
N TYR A 558 27.17 -14.80 7.12
CA TYR A 558 26.62 -15.40 8.34
C TYR A 558 26.53 -14.39 9.49
N VAL A 559 27.50 -13.49 9.63
CA VAL A 559 27.44 -12.42 10.64
C VAL A 559 26.24 -11.52 10.37
N LEU A 560 26.07 -11.01 9.15
CA LEU A 560 24.89 -10.20 8.77
C LEU A 560 23.58 -10.95 9.06
N LEU A 561 23.50 -12.24 8.69
CA LEU A 561 22.33 -13.06 8.96
C LEU A 561 22.03 -13.19 10.47
N VAL A 562 23.06 -13.43 11.29
CA VAL A 562 22.92 -13.58 12.75
C VAL A 562 22.49 -12.26 13.40
N PHE A 563 23.13 -11.15 13.03
CA PHE A 563 22.77 -9.82 13.57
C PHE A 563 21.32 -9.46 13.24
N ASN A 564 20.86 -9.78 12.03
CA ASN A 564 19.49 -9.52 11.62
C ASN A 564 18.46 -10.47 12.25
N GLY A 565 18.82 -11.74 12.38
CA GLY A 565 18.04 -12.71 13.16
C GLY A 565 17.87 -12.27 14.62
N LEU A 566 18.94 -11.75 15.24
CA LEU A 566 18.93 -11.19 16.59
C LEU A 566 18.05 -9.94 16.66
N GLY A 567 18.13 -9.03 15.69
CA GLY A 567 17.27 -7.85 15.60
C GLY A 567 15.77 -8.22 15.54
N LEU A 568 15.42 -9.20 14.70
CA LEU A 568 14.06 -9.70 14.61
C LEU A 568 13.60 -10.34 15.93
N LEU A 569 14.44 -11.18 16.53
CA LEU A 569 14.13 -11.83 17.80
C LEU A 569 13.93 -10.79 18.92
N LEU A 570 14.80 -9.79 19.01
CA LEU A 570 14.69 -8.70 19.98
C LEU A 570 13.38 -7.93 19.81
N SER A 571 13.02 -7.62 18.57
CA SER A 571 11.74 -6.98 18.24
C SER A 571 10.53 -7.79 18.74
N LEU A 572 10.54 -9.11 18.52
CA LEU A 572 9.48 -10.00 18.97
C LEU A 572 9.40 -10.10 20.50
N LEU A 573 10.55 -10.22 21.16
CA LEU A 573 10.61 -10.25 22.63
C LEU A 573 10.02 -8.97 23.22
N VAL A 574 10.35 -7.82 22.66
CA VAL A 574 9.87 -6.52 23.13
C VAL A 574 8.37 -6.38 22.96
N ILE A 575 7.80 -6.88 21.85
CA ILE A 575 6.34 -6.97 21.67
C ILE A 575 5.72 -7.81 22.80
N VAL A 576 6.25 -9.03 23.04
CA VAL A 576 5.70 -9.95 24.06
C VAL A 576 5.78 -9.33 25.46
N PHE A 577 6.92 -8.77 25.83
CA PHE A 577 7.11 -8.15 27.14
C PHE A 577 6.22 -6.93 27.34
N SER A 578 6.02 -6.13 26.31
CA SER A 578 5.22 -4.90 26.42
C SER A 578 3.73 -5.18 26.47
N LEU A 579 3.27 -6.23 25.77
CA LEU A 579 1.92 -6.75 25.93
C LEU A 579 1.69 -7.23 27.38
N ARG A 580 2.67 -7.96 27.96
CA ARG A 580 2.60 -8.41 29.36
C ARG A 580 2.63 -7.24 30.35
N SER A 581 3.51 -6.26 30.15
CA SER A 581 3.64 -5.08 31.01
C SER A 581 2.36 -4.26 31.02
N ARG A 582 1.76 -4.02 29.85
CA ARG A 582 0.47 -3.34 29.73
C ARG A 582 -0.64 -4.05 30.50
N ASN A 583 -0.72 -5.38 30.41
CA ASN A 583 -1.72 -6.14 31.17
C ASN A 583 -1.54 -5.98 32.68
N LYS A 584 -0.31 -6.03 33.19
CA LYS A 584 -0.02 -5.82 34.62
C LYS A 584 -0.43 -4.42 35.09
N VAL A 585 -0.16 -3.38 34.31
CA VAL A 585 -0.55 -2.00 34.66
C VAL A 585 -2.07 -1.86 34.65
N LEU A 586 -2.76 -2.42 33.66
CA LEU A 586 -4.23 -2.44 33.61
C LEU A 586 -4.84 -3.18 34.82
N ASP A 587 -4.24 -4.30 35.22
CA ASP A 587 -4.67 -5.07 36.40
C ASP A 587 -4.46 -4.29 37.70
N SER A 588 -3.36 -3.50 37.79
CA SER A 588 -3.09 -2.66 38.95
C SER A 588 -4.05 -1.46 39.08
N LEU A 589 -4.57 -0.98 37.95
CA LEU A 589 -5.52 0.14 37.86
C LEU A 589 -6.98 -0.31 37.93
N ALA A 590 -7.24 -1.61 37.79
CA ALA A 590 -8.58 -2.14 37.96
C ALA A 590 -9.05 -1.85 39.39
N PRO A 591 -10.22 -1.21 39.59
CA PRO A 591 -10.71 -0.89 40.91
C PRO A 591 -10.83 -2.20 41.70
N ARG A 592 -10.01 -2.34 42.75
CA ARG A 592 -10.10 -3.48 43.67
C ARG A 592 -11.55 -3.53 44.13
N LYS A 593 -12.23 -4.66 43.88
CA LYS A 593 -13.57 -4.87 44.45
C LYS A 593 -13.44 -4.58 45.95
N PRO A 594 -14.22 -3.64 46.52
CA PRO A 594 -14.16 -3.38 47.94
C PRO A 594 -14.35 -4.71 48.65
N LYS A 595 -13.33 -5.14 49.40
CA LYS A 595 -13.30 -6.45 50.05
C LYS A 595 -14.36 -6.55 51.17
N ASP A 596 -14.95 -5.39 51.52
CA ASP A 596 -15.89 -5.20 52.60
C ASP A 596 -17.23 -4.64 52.10
N SER A 597 -17.78 -5.16 50.99
CA SER A 597 -19.25 -5.13 50.91
C SER A 597 -19.74 -6.08 52.01
N PRO A 598 -20.36 -5.58 53.09
CA PRO A 598 -20.86 -6.43 54.15
C PRO A 598 -21.70 -7.53 53.51
N LYS A 599 -21.44 -8.80 53.85
CA LYS A 599 -22.35 -9.89 53.50
C LYS A 599 -23.75 -9.38 53.85
N PRO A 600 -24.72 -9.36 52.91
CA PRO A 600 -26.09 -9.05 53.28
C PRO A 600 -26.39 -9.95 54.46
N GLY A 601 -26.68 -9.32 55.60
CA GLY A 601 -26.83 -10.00 56.88
C GLY A 601 -27.73 -11.19 56.66
N GLY A 602 -27.27 -12.36 57.11
CA GLY A 602 -28.13 -13.52 57.18
C GLY A 602 -29.40 -13.10 57.90
N GLU A 603 -30.49 -13.09 57.14
CA GLU A 603 -31.85 -13.05 57.62
C GLU A 603 -31.97 -14.28 58.54
N LYS A 604 -31.73 -14.06 59.84
CA LYS A 604 -32.04 -15.05 60.86
C LYS A 604 -33.54 -15.29 60.75
N GLY A 605 -33.90 -16.54 60.49
CA GLY A 605 -35.28 -16.99 60.39
C GLY A 605 -36.12 -16.47 61.55
N GLY A 606 -37.21 -15.80 61.21
CA GLY A 606 -38.38 -15.70 62.07
C GLY A 606 -39.22 -16.95 61.86
N ASP A 607 -38.87 -18.02 62.58
CA ASP A 607 -39.80 -19.10 62.91
C ASP A 607 -40.66 -18.60 64.08
N GLU A 608 -41.68 -17.78 63.81
CA GLU A 608 -42.64 -17.37 64.84
C GLU A 608 -44.00 -17.00 64.23
N GLU A 609 -44.63 -17.90 63.46
CA GLU A 609 -46.05 -17.75 63.11
C GLU A 609 -46.75 -19.09 62.81
N LYS A 610 -46.86 -19.96 63.82
CA LYS A 610 -47.88 -21.04 63.86
C LYS A 610 -48.32 -21.33 65.30
N ALA A 611 -49.09 -20.41 65.89
CA ALA A 611 -49.93 -20.67 67.06
C ALA A 611 -51.05 -19.62 67.16
N ALA A 612 -52.02 -19.65 66.24
CA ALA A 612 -53.41 -19.20 66.44
C ALA A 612 -54.18 -19.22 65.11
N ALA A 613 -54.87 -20.33 64.83
CA ALA A 613 -56.15 -20.46 64.11
C ALA A 613 -56.38 -21.93 63.73
#